data_AF-A0A7C8ZLE2-F1
#
_entry.id   AF-A0A7C8ZLE2-F1
#
_cell.length_a   1.000
_cell.length_b   1.000
_cell.length_c   1.000
_cell.angle_alpha   90.00
_cell.angle_beta   90.00
_cell.angle_gamma   90.00
#
_symmetry.space_group_name_H-M   'P 1'
#
loop_
_entity.id
_entity.type
_entity.pdbx_description
1 polymer ?
#
loop_
_entity_poly.entity_id
_entity_poly.type
_entity_poly.pdbx_seq_one_letter_code
_entity_poly.pdbx_strand_id
1 'polypeptide(L)'
;GPLKFNYSAADLESDIPSLELNPYSWTKVASIIFLDSPAGTGFSYAMASEAYDSNDDLQSEQIYEFLRKWLLDHPKFLRNPLYITGDSYVGKIVPIVVQEIINVGIPV
;
A
#
# COMPACT_ATOMS: atom_id res chain seq x y z
N GLY A 1 7.14 5.58 7.12
CA GLY A 1 7.45 5.95 5.72
C GLY A 1 8.73 6.77 5.62
N PRO A 2 9.04 7.32 4.44
CA PRO A 2 10.25 8.12 4.18
C PRO A 2 10.27 9.46 4.91
N LEU A 3 9.11 9.97 5.32
CA LEU A 3 8.93 11.26 5.99
C LEU A 3 8.30 11.06 7.38
N LYS A 4 8.56 12.01 8.28
CA LYS A 4 7.85 12.19 9.55
C LYS A 4 7.41 13.65 9.69
N PHE A 5 6.35 13.87 10.46
CA PHE A 5 5.87 15.22 10.79
C PHE A 5 6.79 15.87 11.81
N ASN A 6 7.17 17.11 11.54
CA ASN A 6 7.84 17.99 12.48
C ASN A 6 6.83 19.02 13.01
N TYR A 7 6.24 18.69 14.17
CA TYR A 7 5.29 19.56 14.85
C TYR A 7 5.96 20.75 15.55
N SER A 8 7.27 20.67 15.85
CA SER A 8 8.01 21.76 16.48
C SER A 8 8.35 22.91 15.51
N ALA A 9 8.33 22.61 14.20
CA ALA A 9 8.54 23.55 13.12
C ALA A 9 7.24 23.82 12.35
N ALA A 10 6.07 23.63 12.97
CA ALA A 10 4.82 24.09 12.40
C ALA A 10 4.89 25.62 12.30
N ASP A 11 4.61 26.16 11.10
CA ASP A 11 4.52 27.60 10.92
C ASP A 11 3.44 28.11 11.90
N LEU A 12 3.84 28.99 12.81
CA LEU A 12 3.01 29.55 13.89
C LEU A 12 1.72 30.22 13.38
N GLU A 13 1.61 30.43 12.06
CA GLU A 13 0.46 31.03 11.39
C GLU A 13 -0.46 30.02 10.67
N SER A 14 0.00 28.79 10.37
CA SER A 14 -0.79 27.86 9.53
C SER A 14 -1.21 26.56 10.23
N ASP A 15 -0.70 26.25 11.43
CA ASP A 15 -0.98 25.01 12.17
C ASP A 15 -0.68 23.71 11.37
N ILE A 16 0.00 23.84 10.23
CA ILE A 16 0.39 22.72 9.37
C ILE A 16 1.80 22.30 9.76
N PRO A 17 2.01 21.04 10.22
CA PRO A 17 3.34 20.53 10.49
C PRO A 17 4.15 20.40 9.20
N SER A 18 5.43 20.77 9.25
CA SER A 18 6.36 20.52 8.15
C SER A 18 6.76 19.04 8.09
N LEU A 19 7.29 18.61 6.94
CA LEU A 19 7.79 17.24 6.73
C LEU A 19 9.32 17.23 6.82
N GLU A 20 9.85 16.24 7.53
CA GLU A 20 11.29 15.99 7.59
C GLU A 20 11.62 14.54 7.24
N LEU A 21 12.84 14.30 6.76
CA LEU A 21 13.30 12.95 6.40
C LEU A 21 13.33 12.05 7.63
N ASN A 22 12.80 10.85 7.49
CA ASN A 22 12.91 9.82 8.51
C ASN A 22 14.27 9.08 8.39
N PRO A 23 15.20 9.24 9.34
CA PRO A 23 16.50 8.57 9.27
C PRO A 23 16.40 7.04 9.40
N TYR A 24 15.27 6.49 9.82
CA TYR A 24 15.04 5.04 9.97
C TYR A 24 14.09 4.47 8.91
N SER A 25 13.87 5.19 7.80
CA SER A 25 12.99 4.72 6.73
C SER A 25 13.49 3.44 6.06
N TRP A 26 12.60 2.47 5.87
CA TRP A 26 12.87 1.26 5.09
C TRP A 26 13.13 1.56 3.60
N THR A 27 12.74 2.74 3.10
CA THR A 27 13.07 3.17 1.73
C THR A 27 14.58 3.32 1.50
N LYS A 28 15.41 3.25 2.56
CA LYS A 28 16.88 3.21 2.44
C LYS A 28 17.41 1.87 1.92
N VAL A 29 16.63 0.79 2.04
CA VAL A 29 17.06 -0.57 1.69
C VAL A 29 16.10 -1.31 0.76
N ALA A 30 14.89 -0.77 0.54
CA ALA A 30 13.88 -1.37 -0.33
C ALA A 30 13.10 -0.31 -1.11
N SER A 31 12.56 -0.69 -2.27
CA SER A 31 11.47 0.05 -2.91
C SER A 31 10.16 -0.31 -2.21
N ILE A 32 9.35 0.69 -1.84
CA ILE A 32 8.13 0.48 -1.05
C ILE A 32 6.94 1.07 -1.77
N ILE A 33 5.87 0.29 -1.89
CA ILE A 33 4.55 0.73 -2.31
C ILE A 33 3.68 0.82 -1.07
N PHE A 34 3.10 2.00 -0.81
CA PHE A 34 2.05 2.18 0.19
C PHE A 34 0.72 2.14 -0.55
N LEU A 35 -0.15 1.20 -0.17
CA LEU A 35 -1.42 0.96 -0.83
C LEU A 35 -2.57 1.28 0.12
N ASP A 36 -3.40 2.24 -0.25
CA ASP A 36 -4.68 2.48 0.40
C ASP A 36 -5.69 1.44 -0.09
N SER A 37 -6.18 0.58 0.80
CA SER A 37 -7.11 -0.50 0.49
C SER A 37 -7.96 -0.86 1.72
N PRO A 38 -9.26 -1.21 1.55
CA PRO A 38 -10.02 -1.28 0.30
C PRO A 38 -10.47 0.11 -0.19
N ALA A 39 -11.30 0.16 -1.25
CA ALA A 39 -11.97 1.39 -1.67
C ALA A 39 -12.72 2.03 -0.49
N GLY A 40 -12.57 3.35 -0.32
CA GLY A 40 -13.01 4.11 0.86
C GLY A 40 -11.89 4.39 1.87
N THR A 41 -10.72 3.75 1.72
CA THR A 41 -9.54 4.03 2.57
C THR A 41 -8.70 5.14 1.95
N GLY A 42 -8.37 6.18 2.73
CA GLY A 42 -7.45 7.23 2.31
C GLY A 42 -7.88 7.91 1.01
N PHE A 43 -7.08 7.76 -0.05
CA PHE A 43 -7.38 8.29 -1.38
C PHE A 43 -8.02 7.28 -2.34
N SER A 44 -8.16 6.02 -1.95
CA SER A 44 -8.83 5.01 -2.77
C SER A 44 -10.34 5.21 -2.72
N TYR A 45 -10.99 5.35 -3.88
CA TYR A 45 -12.44 5.61 -3.97
C TYR A 45 -13.09 4.78 -5.08
N ALA A 46 -14.40 4.62 -4.98
CA ALA A 46 -15.23 4.03 -6.01
C ALA A 46 -16.33 5.00 -6.45
N MET A 47 -16.77 4.88 -7.71
CA MET A 47 -17.85 5.72 -8.24
C MET A 47 -19.24 5.20 -7.88
N ALA A 48 -19.38 3.88 -7.78
CA ALA A 48 -20.62 3.22 -7.37
C ALA A 48 -20.62 3.00 -5.86
N SER A 49 -21.76 3.26 -5.20
CA SER A 49 -21.93 3.10 -3.75
C SER A 49 -21.68 1.67 -3.29
N GLU A 50 -22.11 0.69 -4.09
CA GLU A 50 -22.03 -0.74 -3.78
C GLU A 50 -20.58 -1.23 -3.79
N ALA A 51 -19.67 -0.52 -4.48
CA ALA A 51 -18.26 -0.88 -4.56
C ALA A 51 -17.45 -0.45 -3.32
N TYR A 52 -18.08 0.18 -2.33
CA TYR A 52 -17.50 0.39 -1.00
C TYR A 52 -17.72 -0.81 -0.06
N ASP A 53 -18.62 -1.73 -0.40
CA ASP A 53 -18.78 -2.97 0.36
C ASP A 53 -17.55 -3.86 0.14
N SER A 54 -16.92 -4.27 1.24
CA SER A 54 -15.70 -5.08 1.22
C SER A 54 -15.73 -6.17 2.28
N ASN A 55 -15.00 -7.25 2.01
CA ASN A 55 -14.65 -8.30 2.97
C ASN A 55 -13.18 -8.72 2.74
N ASP A 56 -12.67 -9.62 3.57
CA ASP A 56 -11.26 -10.05 3.53
C ASP A 56 -10.86 -10.65 2.17
N ASP A 57 -11.73 -11.46 1.56
CA ASP A 57 -11.45 -12.13 0.29
C ASP A 57 -11.46 -11.11 -0.87
N LEU A 58 -12.49 -10.28 -0.96
CA LEU A 58 -12.62 -9.26 -2.01
C LEU A 58 -11.49 -8.23 -1.91
N GLN A 59 -11.15 -7.79 -0.70
CA GLN A 59 -10.02 -6.88 -0.50
C GLN A 59 -8.72 -7.51 -1.01
N SER A 60 -8.50 -8.79 -0.72
CA SER A 60 -7.28 -9.50 -1.10
C SER A 60 -7.18 -9.71 -2.62
N GLU A 61 -8.30 -10.07 -3.27
CA GLU A 61 -8.40 -10.15 -4.74
C GLU A 61 -8.07 -8.80 -5.39
N GLN A 62 -8.62 -7.71 -4.85
CA GLN A 62 -8.37 -6.36 -5.37
C GLN A 62 -6.91 -5.91 -5.16
N ILE A 63 -6.28 -6.27 -4.04
CA ILE A 63 -4.85 -6.01 -3.80
C ILE A 63 -4.00 -6.80 -4.80
N TYR A 64 -4.32 -8.06 -5.06
CA TYR A 64 -3.65 -8.87 -6.06
C TYR A 64 -3.80 -8.27 -7.47
N GLU A 65 -5.01 -7.87 -7.86
CA GLU A 65 -5.26 -7.22 -9.15
C GLU A 65 -4.52 -5.89 -9.30
N PHE A 66 -4.44 -5.09 -8.22
CA PHE A 66 -3.60 -3.90 -8.20
C PHE A 66 -2.14 -4.24 -8.46
N LEU A 67 -1.57 -5.22 -7.72
CA LEU A 67 -0.17 -5.61 -7.85
C LEU A 67 0.15 -6.10 -9.26
N ARG A 68 -0.73 -6.94 -9.83
CA ARG A 68 -0.61 -7.46 -11.18
C ARG A 68 -0.58 -6.32 -12.21
N LYS A 69 -1.55 -5.40 -12.16
CA LYS A 69 -1.60 -4.24 -13.08
C LYS A 69 -0.39 -3.33 -12.90
N TRP A 70 0.01 -3.06 -11.66
CA TRP A 70 1.17 -2.24 -11.37
C TRP A 70 2.47 -2.83 -11.94
N LEU A 71 2.66 -4.15 -11.83
CA LEU A 71 3.84 -4.83 -12.40
C LEU A 71 3.83 -4.88 -13.93
N LEU A 72 2.66 -5.00 -14.55
CA LEU A 72 2.51 -4.88 -16.00
C LEU A 72 2.92 -3.49 -16.50
N ASP A 73 2.53 -2.44 -15.77
CA ASP A 73 2.90 -1.04 -16.10
C ASP A 73 4.36 -0.72 -15.74
N HIS A 74 4.96 -1.47 -14.81
CA HIS A 74 6.33 -1.25 -14.33
C HIS A 74 7.20 -2.53 -14.41
N PRO A 75 7.41 -3.09 -15.62
CA PRO A 75 8.02 -4.40 -15.81
C PRO A 75 9.47 -4.49 -15.30
N LYS A 76 10.14 -3.35 -15.12
CA LYS A 76 11.49 -3.28 -14.53
C LYS A 76 11.58 -3.85 -13.10
N PHE A 77 10.46 -3.94 -12.39
CA PHE A 77 10.42 -4.49 -11.03
C PHE A 77 10.09 -5.98 -10.96
N LEU A 78 9.76 -6.65 -12.08
CA LEU A 78 9.39 -8.07 -12.09
C LEU A 78 10.47 -9.00 -11.51
N ARG A 79 11.75 -8.59 -11.61
CA ARG A 79 12.89 -9.38 -11.10
C ARG A 79 13.20 -9.11 -9.63
N ASN A 80 12.54 -8.13 -9.01
CA ASN A 80 12.78 -7.80 -7.62
C ASN A 80 12.11 -8.84 -6.72
N PRO A 81 12.76 -9.26 -5.61
CA PRO A 81 12.08 -10.02 -4.58
C PRO A 81 10.88 -9.22 -4.04
N LEU A 82 9.70 -9.85 -4.02
CA LEU A 82 8.48 -9.26 -3.51
C LEU A 82 8.30 -9.66 -2.03
N TYR A 83 8.04 -8.66 -1.19
CA TYR A 83 7.64 -8.86 0.20
C TYR A 83 6.33 -8.12 0.43
N ILE A 84 5.36 -8.80 1.05
CA ILE A 84 4.07 -8.22 1.42
C ILE A 84 4.01 -8.18 2.94
N THR A 85 3.70 -7.00 3.49
CA THR A 85 3.78 -6.74 4.92
C THR A 85 2.76 -5.68 5.32
N GLY A 86 2.42 -5.67 6.61
CA GLY A 86 1.69 -4.59 7.24
C GLY A 86 1.40 -4.93 8.70
N ASP A 87 0.64 -4.07 9.38
CA ASP A 87 0.39 -4.15 10.82
C ASP A 87 -1.12 -4.13 11.13
N SER A 88 -1.50 -4.58 12.32
CA SER A 88 -2.89 -4.68 12.79
C SER A 88 -3.73 -5.62 11.90
N TYR A 89 -4.90 -5.18 11.42
CA TYR A 89 -5.87 -6.00 10.69
C TYR A 89 -5.30 -6.63 9.42
N VAL A 90 -4.37 -5.94 8.76
CA VAL A 90 -3.75 -6.45 7.53
C VAL A 90 -2.89 -7.70 7.79
N GLY A 91 -2.59 -8.04 9.05
CA GLY A 91 -2.01 -9.34 9.42
C GLY A 91 -2.90 -10.54 9.03
N LYS A 92 -4.21 -10.34 8.85
CA LYS A 92 -5.12 -11.34 8.24
C LYS A 92 -5.10 -11.30 6.71
N ILE A 93 -5.07 -10.10 6.14
CA ILE A 93 -5.15 -9.86 4.71
C ILE A 93 -3.87 -10.34 3.99
N VAL A 94 -2.69 -10.09 4.57
CA VAL A 94 -1.39 -10.45 3.96
C VAL A 94 -1.31 -11.95 3.61
N PRO A 95 -1.61 -12.89 4.51
CA PRO A 95 -1.64 -14.31 4.16
C PRO A 95 -2.58 -14.67 3.01
N ILE A 96 -3.77 -14.05 2.94
CA ILE A 96 -4.75 -14.32 1.88
C ILE A 96 -4.22 -13.82 0.54
N VAL A 97 -3.68 -12.59 0.49
CA VAL A 97 -3.04 -12.04 -0.73
C VAL A 97 -1.87 -12.93 -1.20
N VAL A 98 -1.02 -13.38 -0.28
CA VAL A 98 0.11 -14.26 -0.63
C VAL A 98 -0.39 -15.61 -1.16
N GLN A 99 -1.44 -16.18 -0.56
CA GLN A 99 -2.05 -17.41 -1.04
C GLN A 99 -2.63 -17.24 -2.45
N GLU A 100 -3.28 -16.11 -2.72
CA GLU A 100 -3.82 -15.78 -4.04
C GLU A 100 -2.70 -15.69 -5.09
N ILE A 101 -1.60 -15.01 -4.76
CA ILE A 101 -0.41 -14.92 -5.63
C ILE A 101 0.19 -16.30 -5.92
N ILE A 102 0.25 -17.19 -4.93
CA ILE A 102 0.78 -18.56 -5.13
C ILE A 102 -0.15 -19.37 -6.03
N ASN A 103 -1.47 -19.22 -5.88
CA ASN A 103 -2.47 -19.97 -6.63
C ASN A 103 -2.55 -19.54 -8.10
N VAL A 104 -2.58 -18.22 -8.35
CA VAL A 104 -2.79 -17.64 -9.68
C VAL A 104 -1.47 -17.36 -10.40
N GLY A 105 -0.43 -17.01 -9.64
CA GLY A 105 0.86 -16.55 -10.15
C GLY A 105 0.91 -15.04 -10.38
N ILE A 106 2.11 -14.48 -10.46
CA ILE A 106 2.32 -13.14 -11.03
C ILE A 106 2.60 -13.35 -12.52
N PRO A 107 1.79 -12.81 -13.45
CA PRO A 107 2.11 -12.93 -14.86
C PRO A 107 3.46 -12.26 -15.13
N VAL A 108 4.41 -13.09 -15.57
CA VAL A 108 5.72 -12.71 -16.10
C VAL A 108 5.64 -12.48 -17.60
#